data_AF-A0A2V8TTR8-F1
#
_entry.id   AF-A0A2V8TTR8-F1
#
_cell.length_a   1.000
_cell.length_b   1.000
_cell.length_c   1.000
_cell.angle_alpha   90.00
_cell.angle_beta   90.00
_cell.angle_gamma   90.00
#
_symmetry.space_group_name_H-M   'P 1'
#
loop_
_entity.id
_entity.type
_entity.pdbx_description
1 polymer ?
#
loop_
_entity_poly.entity_id
_entity_poly.type
_entity_poly.pdbx_seq_one_letter_code
_entity_poly.pdbx_strand_id
1 'polypeptide(L)'
;IPRILPRGLSARIDLGTWPVPPVFRYLQDTGRIAGDEMFHTFNMGIGMVLVVPLHRESEVVKHLDTLGEKHYRIGEIVRGSRRVVYEPGNQGRAERDGALPAAQ
;
A
#
# COMPACT_ATOMS: atom_id res chain seq x y z
N ILE A 1 -5.36 -4.94 7.26
CA ILE A 1 -6.48 -4.28 6.55
C ILE A 1 -7.84 -4.97 6.74
N PRO A 2 -8.03 -6.30 6.56
CA PRO A 2 -9.37 -6.92 6.54
C PRO A 2 -10.27 -6.61 7.75
N ARG A 3 -9.68 -6.50 8.95
CA ARG A 3 -10.39 -6.27 10.21
C ARG A 3 -11.15 -4.94 10.27
N ILE A 4 -10.72 -3.93 9.51
CA ILE A 4 -11.35 -2.60 9.48
C ILE A 4 -12.37 -2.43 8.33
N LEU A 5 -12.50 -3.41 7.42
CA LEU A 5 -13.39 -3.29 6.27
C LEU A 5 -14.86 -3.54 6.64
N PRO A 6 -15.77 -2.59 6.36
CA PRO A 6 -17.22 -2.79 6.49
C PRO A 6 -17.77 -3.87 5.56
N ARG A 7 -19.00 -4.33 5.82
CA ARG A 7 -19.72 -5.22 4.90
C ARG A 7 -19.92 -4.53 3.53
N GLY A 8 -19.78 -5.29 2.46
CA GLY A 8 -19.94 -4.79 1.09
C GLY A 8 -18.73 -4.07 0.51
N LEU A 9 -17.61 -3.98 1.25
CA LEU A 9 -16.38 -3.31 0.82
C LEU A 9 -15.17 -4.26 0.84
N SER A 10 -14.22 -4.01 -0.05
CA SER A 10 -12.90 -4.64 -0.15
C SER A 10 -11.83 -3.57 -0.28
N ALA A 11 -10.57 -3.92 0.00
CA ALA A 11 -9.42 -3.07 -0.33
C ALA A 11 -8.72 -3.63 -1.58
N ARG A 12 -8.46 -2.76 -2.56
CA ARG A 12 -7.66 -3.06 -3.75
C ARG A 12 -6.31 -2.38 -3.56
N ILE A 13 -5.23 -3.15 -3.50
CA ILE A 13 -3.87 -2.70 -3.23
C ILE A 13 -3.06 -2.77 -4.53
N ASP A 14 -2.50 -1.63 -4.90
CA ASP A 14 -1.68 -1.45 -6.10
C ASP A 14 -0.21 -1.79 -5.77
N LEU A 15 0.22 -2.99 -6.13
CA LEU A 15 1.59 -3.46 -5.92
C LEU A 15 2.59 -2.59 -6.70
N GLY A 16 3.74 -2.32 -6.09
CA GLY A 16 4.81 -1.52 -6.71
C GLY A 16 4.67 -0.01 -6.49
N THR A 17 3.63 0.45 -5.77
CA THR A 17 3.48 1.86 -5.38
C THR A 17 4.38 2.28 -4.20
N TRP A 18 5.04 1.31 -3.55
CA TRP A 18 6.08 1.56 -2.56
C TRP A 18 7.25 0.58 -2.76
N PRO A 19 8.48 0.96 -2.34
CA PRO A 19 9.62 0.06 -2.35
C PRO A 19 9.48 -0.97 -1.22
N VAL A 20 9.50 -2.25 -1.59
CA VAL A 20 9.56 -3.35 -0.60
C VAL A 20 11.00 -3.47 -0.08
N PRO A 21 11.24 -3.40 1.24
CA PRO A 21 12.58 -3.54 1.79
C PRO A 21 13.26 -4.86 1.39
N PRO A 22 14.57 -4.86 1.04
CA PRO A 22 15.27 -6.06 0.54
C PRO A 22 15.23 -7.28 1.48
N VAL A 23 15.11 -7.05 2.80
CA VAL A 23 15.00 -8.13 3.79
C VAL A 23 13.81 -9.05 3.51
N PHE A 24 12.69 -8.55 2.99
CA PHE A 24 11.53 -9.40 2.68
C PHE A 24 11.79 -10.31 1.50
N ARG A 25 12.54 -9.86 0.49
CA ARG A 25 12.97 -10.74 -0.62
C ARG A 25 13.88 -11.85 -0.09
N TYR A 26 14.85 -11.49 0.74
CA TYR A 26 15.72 -12.48 1.38
C TYR A 26 14.94 -13.52 2.20
N LEU A 27 13.97 -13.08 3.01
CA LEU A 27 13.11 -13.97 3.80
C LEU A 27 12.24 -14.87 2.91
N GLN A 28 11.67 -14.32 1.84
CA GLN A 28 10.87 -15.07 0.89
C GLN A 28 11.69 -16.18 0.23
N ASP A 29 12.88 -15.85 -0.28
CA ASP A 29 13.75 -16.78 -0.98
C ASP A 29 14.28 -17.88 -0.05
N THR A 30 14.72 -17.49 1.15
CA THR A 30 15.29 -18.41 2.15
C THR A 30 14.22 -19.34 2.73
N GLY A 31 13.01 -18.80 2.99
CA GLY A 31 11.90 -19.56 3.55
C GLY A 31 11.05 -20.30 2.51
N ARG A 32 11.28 -20.08 1.21
CA ARG A 32 10.44 -20.57 0.10
C ARG A 32 8.95 -20.22 0.29
N ILE A 33 8.70 -19.01 0.77
CA ILE A 33 7.36 -18.54 1.11
C ILE A 33 6.65 -18.07 -0.17
N ALA A 34 5.39 -18.49 -0.34
CA ALA A 34 4.60 -18.04 -1.48
C ALA A 34 4.37 -16.52 -1.42
N GLY A 35 4.32 -15.85 -2.57
CA GLY A 35 4.26 -14.39 -2.62
C GLY A 35 3.01 -13.81 -1.94
N ASP A 36 1.88 -14.49 -2.04
CA ASP A 36 0.63 -14.14 -1.34
C ASP A 36 0.74 -14.35 0.18
N GLU A 37 1.41 -15.41 0.62
CA GLU A 37 1.66 -15.69 2.04
C GLU A 37 2.57 -14.62 2.69
N MET A 38 3.52 -14.05 1.93
CA MET A 38 4.34 -12.93 2.40
C MET A 38 3.50 -11.74 2.89
N PHE A 39 2.43 -11.40 2.17
CA PHE A 39 1.52 -10.29 2.56
C PHE A 39 0.57 -10.64 3.70
N HIS A 40 0.36 -11.94 3.99
CA HIS A 40 -0.42 -12.37 5.14
C HIS A 40 0.39 -12.37 6.43
N THR A 41 1.69 -12.61 6.32
CA THR A 41 2.60 -12.79 7.47
C THR A 41 3.38 -11.52 7.81
N PHE A 42 3.83 -10.78 6.79
CA PHE A 42 4.70 -9.62 6.95
C PHE A 42 4.02 -8.33 6.51
N ASN A 43 4.50 -7.21 7.03
CA ASN A 43 4.00 -5.88 6.67
C ASN A 43 4.47 -5.41 5.28
N MET A 44 5.47 -6.10 4.69
CA MET A 44 6.04 -5.80 3.37
C MET A 44 6.49 -4.35 3.19
N GLY A 45 6.86 -3.67 4.29
CA GLY A 45 7.31 -2.27 4.31
C GLY A 45 6.24 -1.24 4.70
N ILE A 46 4.98 -1.64 4.91
CA ILE A 46 3.89 -0.73 5.30
C ILE A 46 3.44 -1.03 6.73
N GLY A 47 3.88 -0.21 7.68
CA GLY A 47 3.54 -0.37 9.10
C GLY A 47 2.15 0.14 9.48
N MET A 48 1.63 1.14 8.76
CA MET A 48 0.35 1.78 9.03
C MET A 48 -0.38 2.09 7.72
N VAL A 49 -1.71 2.01 7.74
CA VAL A 49 -2.58 2.35 6.62
C VAL A 49 -3.64 3.35 7.07
N LEU A 50 -3.75 4.44 6.34
CA LEU A 50 -4.79 5.45 6.51
C LEU A 50 -5.82 5.29 5.40
N VAL A 51 -7.12 5.27 5.75
CA VAL A 51 -8.22 5.24 4.80
C VAL A 51 -8.92 6.59 4.85
N VAL A 52 -8.83 7.36 3.77
CA VAL A 52 -9.31 8.74 3.73
C VAL A 52 -10.23 8.96 2.53
N PRO A 53 -11.22 9.87 2.63
CA PRO A 53 -11.97 10.30 1.46
C PRO A 53 -11.04 10.92 0.43
N LEU A 54 -11.25 10.63 -0.87
CA LEU A 54 -10.39 11.10 -1.96
C LEU A 54 -10.22 12.63 -1.95
N HIS A 55 -11.28 13.39 -1.65
CA HIS A 55 -11.23 14.86 -1.60
C HIS A 55 -10.37 15.43 -0.46
N ARG A 56 -9.94 14.59 0.51
CA ARG A 56 -9.03 14.98 1.60
C ARG A 56 -7.61 14.47 1.42
N GLU A 57 -7.33 13.73 0.36
CA GLU A 57 -6.01 13.12 0.14
C GLU A 57 -4.88 14.16 0.20
N SER A 58 -5.03 15.27 -0.52
CA SER A 58 -4.02 16.34 -0.55
C SER A 58 -3.78 17.02 0.80
N GLU A 59 -4.82 17.12 1.64
CA GLU A 59 -4.69 17.66 3.01
C GLU A 59 -3.89 16.71 3.88
N VAL A 60 -4.19 15.42 3.80
CA VAL A 60 -3.52 14.37 4.58
C VAL A 60 -2.07 14.22 4.16
N VAL A 61 -1.78 14.20 2.86
CA VAL A 61 -0.41 14.16 2.32
C VAL A 61 0.42 15.32 2.86
N LYS A 62 -0.10 16.55 2.75
CA LYS A 62 0.60 17.74 3.29
C LYS A 62 0.87 17.61 4.79
N HIS A 63 -0.09 17.08 5.55
CA HIS A 63 0.10 16.90 6.97
C HIS A 63 1.20 15.86 7.28
N LEU A 64 1.21 14.74 6.56
CA LEU A 64 2.28 13.73 6.68
C LEU A 64 3.64 14.30 6.28
N ASP A 65 3.72 15.13 5.24
CA ASP A 65 4.94 15.85 4.84
C ASP A 65 5.43 16.76 5.99
N THR A 66 4.52 17.49 6.66
CA THR A 66 4.91 18.35 7.79
C THR A 66 5.43 17.56 9.00
N LEU A 67 5.03 16.30 9.14
CA LEU A 67 5.53 15.39 10.17
C LEU A 67 6.85 14.72 9.75
N GLY A 68 7.29 14.88 8.51
CA GLY A 68 8.47 14.19 7.96
C GLY A 68 8.25 12.70 7.73
N GLU A 69 7.00 12.25 7.65
CA GLU A 69 6.66 10.84 7.49
C GLU A 69 6.75 10.41 6.03
N LYS A 70 7.29 9.22 5.79
CA LYS A 70 7.31 8.63 4.45
C LYS A 70 5.96 7.98 4.16
N HIS A 71 5.27 8.42 3.12
CA HIS A 71 3.94 7.93 2.77
C HIS A 71 3.83 7.52 1.30
N TYR A 72 2.82 6.70 1.02
CA TYR A 72 2.54 6.14 -0.30
C TYR A 72 1.04 6.01 -0.50
N ARG A 73 0.57 6.36 -1.70
CA ARG A 73 -0.78 5.99 -2.14
C ARG A 73 -0.78 4.53 -2.60
N ILE A 74 -1.27 3.64 -1.74
CA ILE A 74 -1.14 2.18 -1.95
C ILE A 74 -2.37 1.52 -2.58
N GLY A 75 -3.46 2.24 -2.81
CA GLY A 75 -4.67 1.68 -3.43
C GLY A 75 -5.95 2.39 -3.03
N GLU A 76 -7.07 1.67 -3.06
CA GLU A 76 -8.40 2.23 -2.78
C GLU A 76 -9.38 1.21 -2.17
N ILE A 77 -10.46 1.73 -1.58
CA ILE A 77 -11.59 0.91 -1.11
C ILE A 77 -12.62 0.78 -2.22
N VAL A 78 -12.99 -0.45 -2.54
CA VAL A 78 -13.92 -0.81 -3.62
C VAL A 78 -15.11 -1.60 -3.08
N ARG A 79 -16.18 -1.73 -3.88
CA ARG A 79 -17.26 -2.68 -3.56
C ARG A 79 -16.71 -4.11 -3.57
N GLY A 80 -17.14 -4.93 -2.62
CA GLY A 80 -16.67 -6.31 -2.54
C GLY A 80 -17.14 -7.06 -1.29
N SER A 81 -16.40 -8.11 -0.93
CA SER A 81 -16.79 -9.08 0.10
C SER A 81 -15.77 -9.18 1.25
N ARG A 82 -15.29 -8.03 1.76
CA ARG A 82 -14.33 -7.93 2.88
C ARG A 82 -13.00 -8.65 2.63
N ARG A 83 -12.46 -8.50 1.42
CA ARG A 83 -11.16 -9.06 1.03
C ARG A 83 -10.16 -7.95 0.75
N VAL A 84 -8.89 -8.30 0.81
CA VAL A 84 -7.80 -7.51 0.24
C VAL A 84 -7.41 -8.19 -1.06
N VAL A 85 -7.41 -7.42 -2.15
CA VAL A 85 -7.02 -7.88 -3.49
C VAL A 85 -5.74 -7.13 -3.84
N TYR A 86 -4.71 -7.86 -4.26
CA TYR A 86 -3.43 -7.30 -4.68
C TYR A 86 -3.36 -7.32 -6.20
N GLU A 87 -3.16 -6.17 -6.82
CA GLU A 87 -3.09 -6.00 -8.27
C GLU A 87 -1.76 -5.34 -8.65
N PRO A 88 -1.15 -5.67 -9.80
CA PRO A 88 -0.02 -4.91 -10.31
C PRO A 88 -0.41 -3.44 -10.50
N GLY A 89 0.35 -2.51 -9.89
CA GLY A 89 0.06 -1.09 -9.98
C GLY A 89 0.15 -0.59 -11.43
N ASN A 90 -0.88 0.11 -11.89
CA ASN A 90 -0.86 0.76 -13.19
C ASN A 90 -0.02 2.04 -13.07
N GLN A 91 1.23 2.01 -13.57
CA GLN A 91 2.25 3.06 -13.37
C GLN A 91 1.79 4.46 -13.82
N GLY A 92 0.76 4.57 -14.67
CA GLY A 92 0.22 5.84 -15.18
C GLY A 92 -0.50 6.76 -14.18
N ARG A 93 -0.65 6.38 -12.90
CA ARG A 93 -1.22 7.25 -11.85
C ARG A 93 -0.20 7.73 -10.81
N ALA A 94 0.90 7.00 -10.59
CA ALA A 94 1.92 7.39 -9.60
C ALA A 94 2.69 8.66 -10.01
N GLU A 95 2.77 8.95 -11.31
CA GLU A 95 3.49 10.12 -11.84
C GLU A 95 2.71 11.44 -11.75
N ARG A 96 1.39 11.43 -11.48
CA ARG A 96 0.58 12.66 -11.44
C ARG A 96 0.45 13.28 -10.05
N ASP A 97 0.68 12.49 -8.99
CA ASP A 97 0.32 12.88 -7.61
C ASP A 97 1.55 13.07 -6.68
N GLY A 98 2.74 13.35 -7.23
CA GLY A 98 3.88 13.80 -6.42
C GLY A 98 4.60 12.71 -5.63
N ALA A 99 4.73 11.50 -6.20
CA ALA A 99 5.70 10.53 -5.69
C ALA A 99 7.11 11.14 -5.77
N LEU A 100 7.73 11.37 -4.61
CA LEU A 100 9.14 11.73 -4.50
C LEU A 100 9.97 10.74 -5.35
N PRO A 101 10.90 11.23 -6.18
CA PRO A 101 11.73 10.35 -6.99
C PRO A 101 12.49 9.41 -6.05
N ALA A 102 12.59 8.14 -6.46
CA ALA A 102 13.43 7.17 -5.78
C ALA A 102 14.82 7.79 -5.58
N ALA A 103 15.23 7.93 -4.32
CA ALA A 103 16.58 8.36 -3.97
C ALA A 103 17.57 7.41 -4.66
N GLN A 104 18.42 7.99 -5.51
CA GLN A 104 19.60 7.35 -6.09
C GLN A 104 20.64 7.09 -5.00
#